data_AF-A0A3S2BKC1-F1
#
_entry.id   AF-A0A3S2BKC1-F1
#
_cell.length_a   1.000
_cell.length_b   1.000
_cell.length_c   1.000
_cell.angle_alpha   90.00
_cell.angle_beta   90.00
_cell.angle_gamma   90.00
#
_symmetry.space_group_name_H-M   'P 1'
#
loop_
_entity.id
_entity.type
_entity.pdbx_description
1 polymer ?
#
loop_
_entity_poly.entity_id
_entity_poly.type
_entity_poly.pdbx_seq_one_letter_code
_entity_poly.pdbx_strand_id
1 'polypeptide(L)' 'MDAVRAADHDRYLTALYAPDGKRYALFSLYAFNAEISGIRDRIHEALPGEVRLQW' A
#
# COMPACT_ATOMS: atom_id res chain seq x y z
N MET A 1 6.56 7.27 8.27
CA MET A 1 5.11 7.55 8.33
C MET A 1 4.65 8.44 7.18
N ASP A 2 5.53 9.28 6.63
CA ASP A 2 5.19 10.22 5.56
C ASP A 2 4.64 9.56 4.29
N ALA A 3 5.09 8.35 3.97
CA ALA A 3 4.55 7.57 2.84
C ALA A 3 3.04 7.30 2.98
N VAL A 4 2.57 6.87 4.16
CA VAL A 4 1.13 6.65 4.42
C VAL A 4 0.39 7.98 4.41
N ARG A 5 0.98 9.04 4.97
CA ARG A 5 0.37 10.38 5.00
C ARG A 5 0.12 10.93 3.59
N ALA A 6 1.02 10.69 2.65
CA ALA A 6 0.91 11.14 1.27
C ALA A 6 -0.01 10.25 0.42
N ALA A 7 -0.01 8.94 0.66
CA ALA A 7 -0.77 7.98 -0.15
C ALA A 7 -2.20 7.72 0.35
N ASP A 8 -2.44 7.81 1.65
CA ASP A 8 -3.74 7.52 2.27
C ASP A 8 -3.89 8.31 3.60
N HIS A 9 -4.38 9.55 3.47
CA HIS A 9 -4.51 10.47 4.59
C HIS A 9 -5.49 9.98 5.67
N ASP A 10 -6.60 9.37 5.27
CA ASP A 10 -7.62 8.87 6.20
C ASP A 10 -7.07 7.72 7.06
N ARG A 11 -6.30 6.82 6.46
CA ARG A 11 -5.63 5.74 7.21
C ARG A 11 -4.47 6.24 8.07
N TYR A 12 -3.77 7.29 7.63
CA TYR A 12 -2.79 7.97 8.47
C TYR A 12 -3.45 8.53 9.74
N LEU A 13 -4.57 9.25 9.62
CA LEU A 13 -5.29 9.80 10.76
C LEU A 13 -5.85 8.70 11.68
N THR A 14 -6.41 7.64 11.10
CA THR A 14 -6.95 6.50 11.86
C THR A 14 -5.86 5.83 12.72
N ALA A 15 -4.65 5.67 12.17
CA ALA A 15 -3.53 5.07 12.91
C ALA A 15 -3.09 5.91 14.12
N LEU A 16 -3.27 7.23 14.12
CA LEU A 16 -2.92 8.09 15.26
C LEU A 16 -3.81 7.84 16.48
N TYR A 17 -5.05 7.41 16.27
CA TYR A 17 -5.97 7.04 17.35
C TYR A 17 -5.71 5.65 17.94
N ALA A 18 -4.86 4.83 17.30
CA ALA A 18 -4.52 3.52 17.81
C ALA A 18 -3.57 3.61 19.04
N PRO A 19 -3.57 2.59 19.92
CA PRO A 19 -2.60 2.49 21.01
C PRO A 19 -1.16 2.51 20.49
N ASP A 20 -0.26 3.21 21.20
CA ASP A 20 1.09 3.52 20.73
C ASP A 20 1.88 2.28 20.27
N GLY A 21 1.84 1.20 21.07
CA GLY A 21 2.50 -0.08 20.74
C GLY A 21 1.98 -0.80 19.49
N LYS A 22 0.84 -0.38 18.93
CA LYS A 22 0.26 -0.95 17.69
C LYS A 22 0.40 -0.03 16.48
N ARG A 23 0.68 1.26 16.69
CA ARG A 23 0.75 2.26 15.59
C ARG A 23 1.76 1.86 14.54
N TYR A 24 2.95 1.44 14.95
CA TYR A 24 4.01 1.06 14.01
C TYR A 24 3.59 -0.09 13.09
N ALA A 25 2.96 -1.14 13.64
CA ALA A 25 2.44 -2.26 12.86
C ALA A 25 1.34 -1.83 11.89
N LEU A 26 0.42 -0.95 12.32
CA LEU A 26 -0.62 -0.40 11.46
C LEU A 26 -0.04 0.44 10.33
N PHE A 27 0.94 1.30 10.60
CA PHE A 27 1.61 2.08 9.56
C PHE A 27 2.32 1.19 8.54
N SER A 28 2.96 0.10 8.96
CA SER A 28 3.57 -0.86 8.03
C SER A 28 2.53 -1.52 7.12
N LEU A 29 1.39 -1.94 7.67
CA LEU A 29 0.30 -2.53 6.89
C LEU A 29 -0.32 -1.52 5.91
N TYR A 30 -0.48 -0.27 6.32
CA TYR A 30 -1.04 0.77 5.46
C TYR A 30 -0.07 1.22 4.38
N ALA A 31 1.23 1.29 4.66
CA ALA A 31 2.25 1.54 3.64
C ALA A 31 2.26 0.43 2.58
N PHE A 32 2.19 -0.82 3.01
CA PHE A 32 2.08 -1.96 2.09
C PHE A 32 0.81 -1.92 1.24
N ASN A 33 -0.32 -1.60 1.85
CA ASN A 33 -1.58 -1.44 1.13
C ASN A 33 -1.49 -0.33 0.08
N ALA A 34 -0.93 0.83 0.43
CA ALA A 34 -0.77 1.96 -0.48
C ALA A 34 0.10 1.60 -1.71
N GLU A 35 1.22 0.89 -1.49
CA GLU A 35 2.07 0.41 -2.58
C GLU A 35 1.30 -0.50 -3.56
N ILE A 36 0.56 -1.48 -3.04
CA ILE A 36 -0.16 -2.44 -3.90
C ILE A 36 -1.37 -1.79 -4.59
N SER A 37 -2.09 -0.90 -3.90
CA SER A 37 -3.19 -0.16 -4.52
C SER A 37 -2.69 0.68 -5.70
N GLY A 38 -1.54 1.34 -5.57
CA GLY A 38 -0.94 2.12 -6.66
C GLY A 38 -0.45 1.27 -7.84
N ILE A 39 -0.20 -0.03 -7.67
CA ILE A 39 0.14 -0.93 -8.77
C ILE A 39 -1.04 -1.04 -9.76
N ARG A 40 -2.29 -1.11 -9.28
CA ARG A 40 -3.47 -1.22 -10.15
C ARG A 40 -3.62 -0.02 -11.07
N ASP A 41 -3.34 1.18 -10.57
CA ASP A 41 -3.43 2.43 -11.33
C ASP A 41 -2.22 2.64 -12.27
N ARG A 42 -1.12 1.91 -12.06
CA ARG A 42 0.06 1.96 -12.93
C ARG A 42 0.01 0.91 -14.03
N ILE A 43 -0.66 -0.23 -13.79
CA ILE A 43 -0.83 -1.29 -14.78
C ILE A 43 -2.10 -1.03 -15.58
N HIS A 44 -1.99 -0.14 -16.58
CA HIS A 44 -3.01 0.02 -17.63
C HIS A 44 -2.71 -0.82 -18.87
N GLU A 45 -1.46 -1.22 -19.07
CA GLU A 45 -1.04 -2.13 -20.13
C GLU A 45 -0.69 -3.49 -19.50
N ALA A 46 -1.52 -4.50 -19.76
CA ALA A 46 -1.19 -5.88 -19.47
C ALA A 46 -0.12 -6.35 -20.45
N LEU A 47 1.15 -6.28 -20.09
CA LEU A 47 2.23 -6.96 -20.83
C LEU A 47 3.28 -7.51 -19.87
N PRO A 48 3.68 -8.80 -19.92
CA PRO A 48 3.17 -9.94 -20.68
C PRO A 48 2.94 -11.16 -19.76
N GLY A 49 1.70 -11.39 -19.33
CA GLY A 49 1.30 -12.66 -18.69
C GLY A 49 1.54 -13.88 -19.58
N GLU A 50 1.78 -13.68 -20.88
CA GLU A 50 2.07 -14.71 -21.87
C GLU A 50 3.50 -15.27 -21.79
N VAL A 51 4.47 -14.59 -21.17
CA VAL A 51 5.86 -15.09 -21.08
C VAL A 51 6.04 -16.13 -19.94
N ARG A 52 5.08 -16.25 -19.02
CA ARG A 52 5.15 -17.21 -17.89
C ARG A 52 4.41 -18.54 -18.11
N LEU A 53 3.75 -18.74 -19.27
CA LEU A 53 3.16 -20.04 -19.63
C LEU A 53 4.13 -20.97 -20.39
N GLN A 54 5.42 -20.60 -20.46
CA GLN A 54 6.48 -21.39 -21.11
C GLN A 54 7.56 -21.87 -20.12
N TRP A 55 7.41 -21.65 -18.80
CA TRP A 55 8.31 -22.15 -17.76
C TRP A 55 7.55 -22.79 -16.62
#